data_AF-A0A7L6BLT5-F1
#
_entry.id   AF-A0A7L6BLT5-F1
#
_cell.length_a   1.000
_cell.length_b   1.000
_cell.length_c   1.000
_cell.angle_alpha   90.00
_cell.angle_beta   90.00
_cell.angle_gamma   90.00
#
_symmetry.space_group_name_H-M   'P 1'
#
loop_
_entity.id
_entity.type
_entity.pdbx_description
1 polymer ?
#
loop_
_entity_poly.entity_id
_entity_poly.type
_entity_poly.pdbx_seq_one_letter_code
_entity_poly.pdbx_strand_id
1 'polypeptide(L)'
;MNKEEISLFDEQQFETHDKKFELKNVIEDDNLIKSKDRVQHHGEVFTPKWMVKKMLAEPSIQEKLHNLHATFFEPSAGEGAFLKEILHQKLNHVDQISNKTTWKNNALWALMSIYAIELLEDNLIKAKQAMMDIFINHYQAFIQKELSSNTDLYKSAKYVINANIVQGNTLTFKNSEEKLIEFREWIPYENKVKQEIFTYKSLFNNDDINDVNANEGQLSLFGDIENDDSKASKPVLITKVYEK
;
A
#
# COMPACT_ATOMS: atom_id res chain seq x y z
N MET A 1 -63.49 -11.28 -39.09
CA MET A 1 -62.79 -10.73 -37.92
C MET A 1 -61.64 -11.67 -37.58
N ASN A 2 -60.47 -11.45 -38.15
CA ASN A 2 -59.25 -12.13 -37.73
C ASN A 2 -58.67 -11.34 -36.55
N LYS A 3 -58.41 -12.03 -35.44
CA LYS A 3 -57.61 -11.51 -34.34
C LYS A 3 -56.14 -11.77 -34.70
N GLU A 4 -55.39 -10.69 -34.90
CA GLU A 4 -53.92 -10.76 -34.91
C GLU A 4 -53.46 -10.92 -33.46
N GLU A 5 -52.82 -12.05 -33.16
CA GLU A 5 -52.02 -12.20 -31.94
C GLU A 5 -50.70 -11.48 -32.16
N ILE A 6 -50.47 -10.43 -31.37
CA ILE A 6 -49.18 -9.74 -31.30
C ILE A 6 -48.28 -10.57 -30.40
N SER A 7 -47.25 -11.18 -30.99
CA SER A 7 -46.15 -11.81 -30.26
C SER A 7 -45.44 -10.74 -29.42
N LEU A 8 -45.42 -10.92 -28.10
CA LEU A 8 -44.94 -9.96 -27.10
C LEU A 8 -43.54 -10.26 -26.58
N PHE A 9 -42.80 -11.15 -27.25
CA PHE A 9 -41.44 -11.50 -26.85
C PHE A 9 -40.53 -11.49 -28.08
N ASP A 10 -39.92 -10.34 -28.33
CA ASP A 10 -38.64 -10.31 -29.05
C ASP A 10 -37.62 -11.04 -28.17
N GLU A 11 -37.16 -12.19 -28.63
CA GLU A 11 -35.96 -12.86 -28.10
C GLU A 11 -34.73 -11.99 -28.41
N GLN A 12 -34.59 -10.85 -27.73
CA GLN A 12 -33.31 -10.19 -27.63
C GLN A 12 -32.42 -11.07 -26.74
N GLN A 13 -31.57 -11.85 -27.39
CA GLN A 13 -30.38 -12.39 -26.73
C GLN A 13 -29.61 -11.22 -26.13
N PHE A 14 -29.72 -11.05 -24.81
CA PHE A 14 -28.81 -10.21 -24.06
C PHE A 14 -27.43 -10.88 -24.12
N GLU A 15 -26.62 -10.53 -25.12
CA GLU A 15 -25.19 -10.79 -25.06
C GLU A 15 -24.63 -9.94 -23.91
N THR A 16 -24.53 -10.54 -22.73
CA THR A 16 -23.69 -9.97 -21.67
C THR A 16 -22.26 -10.12 -22.15
N HIS A 17 -21.69 -9.05 -22.71
CA HIS A 17 -20.24 -8.91 -22.79
C HIS A 17 -19.72 -8.77 -21.35
N ASP A 18 -19.65 -9.89 -20.63
CA ASP A 18 -19.00 -9.97 -19.33
C ASP A 18 -17.50 -9.75 -19.56
N LYS A 19 -17.09 -8.48 -19.47
CA LYS A 19 -15.69 -8.07 -19.54
C LYS A 19 -14.94 -8.75 -18.39
N LYS A 20 -14.24 -9.83 -18.72
CA LYS A 20 -13.37 -10.55 -17.79
C LYS A 20 -12.16 -9.69 -17.47
N PHE A 21 -11.91 -9.47 -16.18
CA PHE A 21 -10.72 -8.76 -15.72
C PHE A 21 -9.61 -9.77 -15.47
N GLU A 22 -8.45 -9.54 -16.08
CA GLU A 22 -7.24 -10.34 -15.87
C GLU A 22 -6.14 -9.46 -15.28
N LEU A 23 -5.23 -10.06 -14.51
CA LEU A 23 -4.07 -9.36 -13.97
C LEU A 23 -3.24 -8.83 -15.14
N LYS A 24 -3.11 -7.51 -15.22
CA LYS A 24 -2.32 -6.85 -16.25
C LYS A 24 -0.86 -6.82 -15.81
N ASN A 25 0.03 -7.17 -16.74
CA ASN A 25 1.44 -6.87 -16.56
C ASN A 25 1.63 -5.35 -16.63
N VAL A 26 2.30 -4.78 -15.62
CA VAL A 26 2.73 -3.39 -15.65
C VAL A 26 3.81 -3.24 -16.71
N ILE A 27 3.58 -2.37 -17.70
CA ILE A 27 4.57 -2.02 -18.73
C ILE A 27 5.67 -1.22 -18.02
N GLU A 28 6.93 -1.64 -18.17
CA GLU A 28 8.06 -1.02 -17.51
C GLU A 28 8.98 -0.32 -18.51
N ASP A 29 9.67 0.71 -18.01
CA ASP A 29 10.72 1.42 -18.73
C ASP A 29 12.07 0.76 -18.40
N ASP A 30 12.77 0.28 -19.42
CA ASP A 30 14.11 -0.33 -19.27
C ASP A 30 15.22 0.72 -19.05
N ASN A 31 14.89 2.01 -19.12
CA ASN A 31 15.83 3.08 -18.82
C ASN A 31 16.19 3.09 -17.33
N LEU A 32 17.45 2.76 -17.02
CA LEU A 32 17.96 2.74 -15.64
C LEU A 32 18.33 4.13 -15.10
N ILE A 33 18.37 5.14 -15.97
CA ILE A 33 18.76 6.52 -15.64
C ILE A 33 17.82 7.46 -16.38
N LYS A 34 17.21 8.39 -15.64
CA LYS A 34 16.34 9.44 -16.20
C LYS A 34 17.15 10.59 -16.79
N SER A 35 18.16 11.07 -16.08
CA SER A 35 19.14 12.05 -16.58
C SER A 35 20.44 12.01 -15.79
N LYS A 36 21.54 12.44 -16.41
CA LYS A 36 22.84 12.59 -15.71
C LYS A 36 22.78 13.61 -14.58
N ASP A 37 22.01 14.68 -14.76
CA ASP A 37 21.87 15.73 -13.73
C ASP A 37 21.23 15.17 -12.45
N ARG A 38 20.21 14.32 -12.57
CA ARG A 38 19.55 13.69 -11.41
C ARG A 38 20.47 12.68 -10.72
N VAL A 39 21.28 11.94 -11.48
CA VAL A 39 22.32 11.08 -10.90
C VAL A 39 23.31 11.90 -10.08
N GLN A 40 23.79 13.03 -10.63
CA GLN A 40 24.81 13.84 -9.98
C GLN A 40 24.29 14.59 -8.75
N HIS A 41 23.08 15.17 -8.81
CA HIS A 41 22.55 16.02 -7.73
C HIS A 41 21.71 15.26 -6.70
N HIS A 42 21.11 14.13 -7.08
CA HIS A 42 20.17 13.39 -6.22
C HIS A 42 20.55 11.91 -6.06
N GLY A 43 21.57 11.40 -6.75
CA GLY A 43 21.91 9.98 -6.71
C GLY A 43 20.86 9.07 -7.34
N GLU A 44 19.95 9.61 -8.15
CA GLU A 44 18.84 8.84 -8.69
C GLU A 44 19.30 7.81 -9.72
N VAL A 45 19.03 6.54 -9.43
CA VAL A 45 19.18 5.41 -10.35
C VAL A 45 17.97 4.49 -10.19
N PHE A 46 17.57 3.80 -11.25
CA PHE A 46 16.46 2.84 -11.18
C PHE A 46 16.97 1.41 -11.04
N THR A 47 16.43 0.71 -10.05
CA THR A 47 16.69 -0.72 -9.84
C THR A 47 15.92 -1.53 -10.88
N PRO A 48 16.60 -2.35 -11.72
CA PRO A 48 15.92 -3.13 -12.74
C PRO A 48 15.04 -4.22 -12.09
N LYS A 49 13.93 -4.55 -12.74
CA LYS A 49 12.94 -5.52 -12.24
C LYS A 49 13.53 -6.87 -11.85
N TRP A 50 14.44 -7.40 -12.67
CA TRP A 50 15.07 -8.68 -12.39
C TRP A 50 15.88 -8.64 -11.09
N MET A 51 16.49 -7.50 -10.76
CA MET A 51 17.23 -7.31 -9.51
C MET A 51 16.27 -7.23 -8.33
N VAL A 52 15.19 -6.45 -8.44
CA VAL A 52 14.14 -6.39 -7.42
C VAL A 52 13.60 -7.79 -7.11
N LYS A 53 13.23 -8.55 -8.14
CA LYS A 53 12.76 -9.94 -8.00
C LYS A 53 13.80 -10.85 -7.37
N LYS A 54 15.07 -10.72 -7.78
CA LYS A 54 16.17 -11.51 -7.21
C LYS A 54 16.37 -11.21 -5.73
N MET A 55 16.30 -9.94 -5.31
CA MET A 55 16.42 -9.54 -3.91
C MET A 55 15.24 -10.05 -3.09
N LEU A 56 14.01 -9.93 -3.61
CA LEU A 56 12.82 -10.41 -2.91
C LEU A 56 12.72 -11.94 -2.87
N ALA A 57 13.43 -12.67 -3.73
CA ALA A 57 13.44 -14.14 -3.76
C ALA A 57 14.18 -14.80 -2.58
N GLU A 58 14.82 -14.01 -1.71
CA GLU A 58 15.43 -14.54 -0.49
C GLU A 58 14.35 -15.20 0.41
N PRO A 59 14.58 -16.43 0.93
CA PRO A 59 13.55 -17.18 1.65
C PRO A 59 12.92 -16.44 2.85
N SER A 60 13.70 -15.78 3.70
CA SER A 60 13.17 -15.05 4.86
C SER A 60 12.31 -13.85 4.45
N ILE A 61 12.58 -13.24 3.29
CA ILE A 61 11.73 -12.20 2.70
C ILE A 61 10.44 -12.81 2.14
N GLN A 62 10.52 -13.95 1.45
CA GLN A 62 9.33 -14.64 0.93
C GLN A 62 8.36 -15.06 2.05
N GLU A 63 8.87 -15.53 3.19
CA GLU A 63 8.06 -15.81 4.38
C GLU A 63 7.30 -14.56 4.87
N LYS A 64 7.96 -13.40 4.89
CA LYS A 64 7.33 -12.11 5.26
C LYS A 64 6.32 -11.65 4.21
N LEU A 65 6.55 -11.88 2.92
CA LEU A 65 5.60 -11.54 1.86
C LEU A 65 4.29 -12.35 1.97
N HIS A 66 4.36 -13.57 2.51
CA HIS A 66 3.20 -14.40 2.83
C HIS A 66 2.58 -14.13 4.21
N ASN A 67 3.06 -13.11 4.94
CA ASN A 67 2.44 -12.64 6.17
C ASN A 67 1.79 -11.27 5.94
N LEU A 68 0.47 -11.19 6.11
CA LEU A 68 -0.28 -9.95 5.88
C LEU A 68 0.20 -8.79 6.74
N HIS A 69 0.67 -9.07 7.95
CA HIS A 69 1.05 -8.06 8.94
C HIS A 69 2.57 -7.82 9.02
N ALA A 70 3.39 -8.63 8.34
CA ALA A 70 4.82 -8.38 8.28
C ALA A 70 5.09 -7.10 7.47
N THR A 71 5.82 -6.16 8.08
CA THR A 71 6.06 -4.84 7.53
C THR A 71 7.28 -4.79 6.63
N PHE A 72 7.19 -3.95 5.59
CA PHE A 72 8.28 -3.63 4.68
C PHE A 72 8.51 -2.12 4.70
N PHE A 73 9.77 -1.71 4.76
CA PHE A 73 10.14 -0.31 4.79
C PHE A 73 11.23 -0.01 3.76
N GLU A 74 10.96 0.94 2.87
CA GLU A 74 11.89 1.39 1.84
C GLU A 74 12.27 2.87 2.06
N PRO A 75 13.50 3.17 2.53
CA PRO A 75 13.91 4.54 2.87
C PRO A 75 14.27 5.43 1.65
N SER A 76 14.27 4.89 0.43
CA SER A 76 14.55 5.66 -0.80
C SER A 76 13.78 5.08 -1.98
N ALA A 77 12.45 5.26 -1.97
CA ALA A 77 11.54 4.52 -2.84
C ALA A 77 11.72 4.77 -4.35
N GLY A 78 12.24 5.94 -4.74
CA GLY A 78 12.26 6.39 -6.13
C GLY A 78 10.86 6.32 -6.74
N GLU A 79 10.76 5.82 -7.98
CA GLU A 79 9.48 5.55 -8.65
C GLU A 79 8.82 4.23 -8.18
N GLY A 80 9.22 3.70 -7.01
CA GLY A 80 8.55 2.61 -6.31
C GLY A 80 8.87 1.21 -6.81
N ALA A 81 10.08 0.95 -7.33
CA ALA A 81 10.44 -0.35 -7.90
C ALA A 81 10.18 -1.53 -6.94
N PHE A 82 10.65 -1.43 -5.68
CA PHE A 82 10.36 -2.42 -4.64
C PHE A 82 8.91 -2.38 -4.19
N LEU A 83 8.32 -1.19 -4.00
CA LEU A 83 6.94 -1.05 -3.52
C LEU A 83 5.93 -1.76 -4.44
N LYS A 84 6.13 -1.63 -5.76
CA LYS A 84 5.33 -2.29 -6.79
C LYS A 84 5.38 -3.81 -6.64
N GLU A 85 6.59 -4.37 -6.62
CA GLU A 85 6.78 -5.82 -6.57
C GLU A 85 6.37 -6.42 -5.21
N ILE A 86 6.65 -5.74 -4.09
CA ILE A 86 6.21 -6.15 -2.75
C ILE A 86 4.68 -6.17 -2.68
N LEU A 87 4.00 -5.10 -3.11
CA LEU A 87 2.54 -5.05 -3.09
C LEU A 87 1.94 -6.12 -4.01
N HIS A 88 2.50 -6.31 -5.20
CA HIS A 88 2.05 -7.35 -6.13
C HIS A 88 2.17 -8.75 -5.53
N GLN A 89 3.32 -9.11 -4.92
CA GLN A 89 3.50 -10.42 -4.29
C GLN A 89 2.61 -10.60 -3.06
N LYS A 90 2.44 -9.57 -2.23
CA LYS A 90 1.49 -9.61 -1.11
C LYS A 90 0.05 -9.80 -1.57
N LEU A 91 -0.38 -9.11 -2.63
CA LEU A 91 -1.73 -9.26 -3.18
C LEU A 91 -1.93 -10.60 -3.89
N ASN A 92 -0.91 -11.16 -4.55
CA ASN A 92 -0.96 -12.55 -5.04
C ASN A 92 -1.22 -13.54 -3.90
N HIS A 93 -0.60 -13.33 -2.72
CA HIS A 93 -0.89 -14.14 -1.54
C HIS A 93 -2.32 -13.94 -1.04
N VAL A 94 -2.80 -12.69 -0.97
CA VAL A 94 -4.20 -12.36 -0.63
C VAL A 94 -5.18 -13.07 -1.57
N ASP A 95 -4.91 -13.06 -2.88
CA ASP A 95 -5.73 -13.74 -3.90
C ASP A 95 -5.85 -15.25 -3.62
N GLN A 96 -4.83 -15.88 -3.03
CA GLN A 96 -4.83 -17.31 -2.72
C GLN A 96 -5.59 -17.65 -1.43
N ILE A 97 -5.52 -16.79 -0.40
CA ILE A 97 -6.07 -17.09 0.93
C ILE A 97 -7.46 -16.51 1.17
N SER A 98 -7.94 -15.62 0.29
CA SER A 98 -9.20 -14.91 0.47
C SER A 98 -10.35 -15.49 -0.35
N ASN A 99 -11.57 -15.13 0.06
CA ASN A 99 -12.76 -15.20 -0.77
C ASN A 99 -13.28 -13.78 -1.03
N LYS A 100 -14.34 -13.63 -1.84
CA LYS A 100 -14.89 -12.31 -2.21
C LYS A 100 -15.28 -11.42 -1.01
N THR A 101 -15.57 -12.01 0.14
CA THR A 101 -15.94 -11.28 1.37
C THR A 101 -14.71 -10.84 2.15
N THR A 102 -13.68 -11.69 2.25
CA THR A 102 -12.47 -11.41 3.07
C THR A 102 -11.38 -10.64 2.32
N TRP A 103 -11.38 -10.71 0.97
CA TRP A 103 -10.32 -10.14 0.13
C TRP A 103 -10.04 -8.67 0.42
N LYS A 104 -11.10 -7.85 0.58
CA LYS A 104 -10.96 -6.40 0.80
C LYS A 104 -10.18 -6.08 2.07
N ASN A 105 -10.45 -6.81 3.16
CA ASN A 105 -9.78 -6.58 4.43
C ASN A 105 -8.33 -7.07 4.37
N ASN A 106 -8.10 -8.25 3.80
CA ASN A 106 -6.75 -8.81 3.66
C ASN A 106 -5.87 -7.95 2.73
N ALA A 107 -6.44 -7.42 1.65
CA ALA A 107 -5.75 -6.50 0.74
C ALA A 107 -5.38 -5.18 1.42
N LEU A 108 -6.26 -4.63 2.27
CA LEU A 108 -5.95 -3.44 3.06
C LEU A 108 -4.86 -3.71 4.10
N TRP A 109 -4.86 -4.86 4.77
CA TRP A 109 -3.78 -5.25 5.68
C TRP A 109 -2.43 -5.39 4.95
N ALA A 110 -2.43 -6.05 3.79
CA ALA A 110 -1.25 -6.12 2.94
C ALA A 110 -0.73 -4.72 2.56
N LEU A 111 -1.61 -3.79 2.21
CA LEU A 111 -1.23 -2.42 1.87
C LEU A 111 -0.73 -1.61 3.08
N MET A 112 -1.37 -1.75 4.24
CA MET A 112 -0.99 -1.10 5.51
C MET A 112 0.40 -1.53 6.01
N SER A 113 0.86 -2.71 5.58
CA SER A 113 2.17 -3.24 5.97
C SER A 113 3.35 -2.67 5.17
N ILE A 114 3.12 -1.81 4.17
CA ILE A 114 4.18 -1.27 3.31
C ILE A 114 4.37 0.21 3.63
N TYR A 115 5.61 0.60 3.92
CA TYR A 115 6.03 1.96 4.27
C TYR A 115 7.19 2.40 3.39
N ALA A 116 7.27 3.69 3.08
CA ALA A 116 8.39 4.21 2.34
C ALA A 116 8.62 5.71 2.53
N ILE A 117 9.86 6.13 2.29
CA ILE A 117 10.26 7.53 2.18
C ILE A 117 10.84 7.76 0.79
N GLU A 118 10.50 8.90 0.19
CA GLU A 118 11.13 9.37 -1.04
C GLU A 118 11.45 10.87 -0.93
N LEU A 119 12.62 11.26 -1.42
CA LEU A 119 13.06 12.65 -1.37
C LEU A 119 12.37 13.50 -2.44
N LEU A 120 12.26 12.98 -3.66
CA LEU A 120 11.76 13.74 -4.81
C LEU A 120 10.24 13.57 -4.98
N GLU A 121 9.50 14.67 -4.91
CA GLU A 121 8.03 14.65 -4.96
C GLU A 121 7.49 14.04 -6.27
N ASP A 122 8.18 14.25 -7.40
CA ASP A 122 7.74 13.69 -8.68
C ASP A 122 7.85 12.16 -8.72
N ASN A 123 8.89 11.61 -8.10
CA ASN A 123 9.05 10.17 -7.90
C ASN A 123 7.99 9.61 -6.95
N LEU A 124 7.76 10.30 -5.83
CA LEU A 124 6.76 9.92 -4.84
C LEU A 124 5.37 9.81 -5.46
N ILE A 125 4.96 10.79 -6.28
CA ILE A 125 3.68 10.78 -6.99
C ILE A 125 3.57 9.54 -7.89
N LYS A 126 4.63 9.22 -8.64
CA LYS A 126 4.65 8.03 -9.51
C LYS A 126 4.58 6.73 -8.72
N ALA A 127 5.31 6.63 -7.61
CA ALA A 127 5.28 5.46 -6.74
C ALA A 127 3.87 5.22 -6.17
N LYS A 128 3.23 6.28 -5.65
CA LYS A 128 1.85 6.21 -5.13
C LYS A 128 0.84 5.80 -6.19
N GLN A 129 0.93 6.38 -7.39
CA GLN A 129 0.05 6.02 -8.50
C GLN A 129 0.22 4.56 -8.89
N ALA A 130 1.46 4.08 -9.02
CA ALA A 130 1.73 2.70 -9.38
C ALA A 130 1.24 1.70 -8.33
N MET A 131 1.38 2.01 -7.03
CA MET A 131 0.80 1.19 -5.96
C MET A 131 -0.73 1.12 -6.08
N MET A 132 -1.38 2.25 -6.35
CA MET A 132 -2.83 2.28 -6.53
C MET A 132 -3.28 1.48 -7.75
N ASP A 133 -2.55 1.58 -8.87
CA ASP A 133 -2.83 0.82 -10.09
C ASP A 133 -2.72 -0.69 -9.86
N ILE A 134 -1.70 -1.14 -9.12
CA ILE A 134 -1.54 -2.55 -8.74
C ILE A 134 -2.72 -3.01 -7.87
N PHE A 135 -3.08 -2.22 -6.85
CA PHE A 135 -4.21 -2.53 -5.98
C PHE A 135 -5.52 -2.68 -6.77
N ILE A 136 -5.80 -1.73 -7.68
CA ILE A 136 -6.97 -1.76 -8.57
C ILE A 136 -6.93 -2.98 -9.47
N ASN A 137 -5.78 -3.29 -10.08
CA ASN A 137 -5.63 -4.43 -10.98
C ASN A 137 -5.96 -5.76 -10.28
N HIS A 138 -5.43 -5.99 -9.08
CA HIS A 138 -5.78 -7.19 -8.30
C HIS A 138 -7.24 -7.22 -7.88
N TYR A 139 -7.80 -6.10 -7.39
CA TYR A 139 -9.23 -6.05 -7.04
C TYR A 139 -10.10 -6.44 -8.22
N GLN A 140 -9.84 -5.84 -9.39
CA GLN A 140 -10.65 -6.08 -10.58
C GLN A 140 -10.52 -7.53 -11.05
N ALA A 141 -9.31 -8.08 -11.09
CA ALA A 141 -9.07 -9.47 -11.46
C ALA A 141 -9.70 -10.46 -10.47
N PHE A 142 -9.71 -10.16 -9.17
CA PHE A 142 -10.27 -11.07 -8.17
C PHE A 142 -11.80 -10.97 -8.06
N ILE A 143 -12.33 -9.74 -7.99
CA ILE A 143 -13.76 -9.48 -7.77
C ILE A 143 -14.56 -9.53 -9.07
N GLN A 144 -13.89 -9.38 -10.23
CA GLN A 144 -14.51 -9.26 -11.57
C GLN A 144 -15.44 -8.05 -11.68
N LYS A 145 -15.00 -6.91 -11.14
CA LYS A 145 -15.73 -5.63 -11.15
C LYS A 145 -14.78 -4.45 -11.11
N GLU A 146 -15.10 -3.36 -11.80
CA GLU A 146 -14.36 -2.10 -11.72
C GLU A 146 -14.40 -1.50 -10.31
N LEU A 147 -13.25 -1.01 -9.82
CA LEU A 147 -13.15 -0.34 -8.54
C LEU A 147 -13.47 1.14 -8.70
N SER A 148 -14.67 1.57 -8.30
CA SER A 148 -15.04 2.98 -8.32
C SER A 148 -14.31 3.78 -7.24
N SER A 149 -13.85 4.98 -7.61
CA SER A 149 -13.20 5.94 -6.71
C SER A 149 -14.08 6.41 -5.54
N ASN A 150 -15.40 6.25 -5.65
CA ASN A 150 -16.36 6.62 -4.60
C ASN A 150 -16.50 5.56 -3.50
N THR A 151 -15.95 4.36 -3.69
CA THR A 151 -16.07 3.26 -2.73
C THR A 151 -15.18 3.47 -1.50
N ASP A 152 -15.65 2.99 -0.35
CA ASP A 152 -14.89 2.96 0.91
C ASP A 152 -13.52 2.28 0.76
N LEU A 153 -13.46 1.20 -0.03
CA LEU A 153 -12.23 0.47 -0.30
C LEU A 153 -11.21 1.34 -1.03
N TYR A 154 -11.61 2.03 -2.11
CA TYR A 154 -10.72 2.91 -2.86
C TYR A 154 -10.21 4.06 -1.98
N LYS A 155 -11.11 4.72 -1.24
CA LYS A 155 -10.76 5.83 -0.36
C LYS A 155 -9.80 5.39 0.74
N SER A 156 -10.04 4.23 1.34
CA SER A 156 -9.14 3.63 2.34
C SER A 156 -7.78 3.26 1.75
N ALA A 157 -7.73 2.60 0.59
CA ALA A 157 -6.46 2.27 -0.06
C ALA A 157 -5.64 3.53 -0.38
N LYS A 158 -6.28 4.55 -0.96
CA LYS A 158 -5.64 5.84 -1.23
C LYS A 158 -5.15 6.53 0.05
N TYR A 159 -5.94 6.49 1.12
CA TYR A 159 -5.56 7.05 2.42
C TYR A 159 -4.33 6.34 2.98
N VAL A 160 -4.32 5.00 2.99
CA VAL A 160 -3.18 4.21 3.47
C VAL A 160 -1.91 4.52 2.67
N ILE A 161 -1.99 4.52 1.33
CA ILE A 161 -0.83 4.87 0.47
C ILE A 161 -0.31 6.27 0.81
N ASN A 162 -1.19 7.24 1.00
CA ASN A 162 -0.76 8.61 1.33
C ASN A 162 -0.17 8.72 2.74
N ALA A 163 -0.64 7.93 3.69
CA ALA A 163 -0.14 7.92 5.05
C ALA A 163 1.17 7.16 5.22
N ASN A 164 1.40 6.12 4.41
CA ASN A 164 2.55 5.23 4.57
C ASN A 164 3.70 5.54 3.61
N ILE A 165 3.43 6.18 2.48
CA ILE A 165 4.43 6.53 1.47
C ILE A 165 4.58 8.05 1.52
N VAL A 166 5.65 8.54 2.12
CA VAL A 166 5.78 9.95 2.52
C VAL A 166 6.99 10.62 1.88
N GLN A 167 6.90 11.93 1.67
CA GLN A 167 8.03 12.72 1.24
C GLN A 167 8.96 12.96 2.44
N GLY A 168 10.27 12.82 2.24
CA GLY A 168 11.22 13.27 3.23
C GLY A 168 12.66 12.91 2.92
N ASN A 169 13.55 13.45 3.74
CA ASN A 169 14.97 13.16 3.71
C ASN A 169 15.31 12.23 4.88
N THR A 170 15.67 10.99 4.56
CA THR A 170 16.00 9.97 5.54
C THR A 170 17.30 10.23 6.29
N LEU A 171 18.21 11.03 5.74
CA LEU A 171 19.45 11.41 6.42
C LEU A 171 19.22 12.47 7.50
N THR A 172 18.23 13.34 7.31
CA THR A 172 17.89 14.41 8.27
C THR A 172 16.65 14.11 9.10
N PHE A 173 15.97 12.99 8.83
CA PHE A 173 14.69 12.57 9.43
C PHE A 173 13.54 13.55 9.21
N LYS A 174 13.65 14.47 8.23
CA LYS A 174 12.72 15.59 8.06
C LYS A 174 12.03 15.60 6.71
N ASN A 175 10.81 16.12 6.68
CA ASN A 175 10.06 16.40 5.46
C ASN A 175 10.42 17.78 4.88
N SER A 176 9.79 18.15 3.76
CA SER A 176 9.95 19.46 3.11
C SER A 176 9.57 20.67 3.96
N GLU A 177 8.84 20.47 5.06
CA GLU A 177 8.48 21.50 6.04
C GLU A 177 9.44 21.57 7.23
N GLU A 178 10.59 20.90 7.17
CA GLU A 178 11.58 20.79 8.26
C GLU A 178 11.06 20.10 9.53
N LYS A 179 9.92 19.42 9.46
CA LYS A 179 9.34 18.62 10.55
C LYS A 179 9.82 17.18 10.48
N LEU A 180 9.85 16.48 11.61
CA LEU A 180 10.16 15.06 11.63
C LEU A 180 9.16 14.29 10.75
N ILE A 181 9.68 13.30 10.02
CA ILE A 181 8.86 12.40 9.19
C ILE A 181 8.03 11.55 10.14
N GLU A 182 6.71 11.59 9.98
CA GLU A 182 5.76 10.83 10.78
C GLU A 182 5.12 9.71 9.95
N PHE A 183 4.88 8.59 10.61
CA PHE A 183 4.14 7.45 10.08
C PHE A 183 2.96 7.11 10.98
N ARG A 184 2.08 6.25 10.45
CA ARG A 184 0.99 5.65 11.21
C ARG A 184 1.22 4.15 11.31
N GLU A 185 1.34 3.64 12.53
CA GLU A 185 1.26 2.21 12.77
C GLU A 185 -0.21 1.76 12.71
N TRP A 186 -0.45 0.60 12.10
CA TRP A 186 -1.78 0.03 11.91
C TRP A 186 -1.92 -1.22 12.77
N ILE A 187 -2.61 -1.08 13.91
CA ILE A 187 -2.68 -2.13 14.94
C ILE A 187 -4.03 -2.85 14.82
N PRO A 188 -4.04 -4.18 14.58
CA PRO A 188 -5.27 -4.97 14.60
C PRO A 188 -5.99 -4.86 15.95
N TYR A 189 -7.29 -4.58 15.92
CA TYR A 189 -8.11 -4.55 17.12
C TYR A 189 -9.47 -5.17 16.81
N GLU A 190 -9.61 -6.47 17.10
CA GLU A 190 -10.76 -7.28 16.68
C GLU A 190 -10.99 -7.18 15.16
N ASN A 191 -12.17 -6.69 14.73
CA ASN A 191 -12.52 -6.43 13.33
C ASN A 191 -12.26 -4.98 12.90
N LYS A 192 -11.52 -4.22 13.71
CA LYS A 192 -11.18 -2.81 13.52
C LYS A 192 -9.67 -2.63 13.49
N VAL A 193 -9.26 -1.40 13.23
CA VAL A 193 -7.87 -0.98 13.27
C VAL A 193 -7.72 0.24 14.17
N LYS A 194 -6.73 0.18 15.06
CA LYS A 194 -6.21 1.32 15.80
C LYS A 194 -5.04 1.91 15.04
N GLN A 195 -4.86 3.22 15.15
CA GLN A 195 -3.69 3.90 14.59
C GLN A 195 -2.95 4.62 15.70
N GLU A 196 -1.63 4.49 15.65
CA GLU A 196 -0.68 5.20 16.50
C GLU A 196 0.32 5.94 15.59
N ILE A 197 0.74 7.13 16.00
CA ILE A 197 1.67 7.95 15.24
C ILE A 197 3.06 7.76 15.84
N PHE A 198 4.05 7.52 15.00
CA PHE A 198 5.46 7.46 15.41
C PHE A 198 6.32 8.25 14.41
N THR A 199 7.52 8.67 14.83
CA THR A 199 8.44 9.38 13.95
C THR A 199 9.43 8.39 13.32
N TYR A 200 9.88 8.65 12.11
CA TYR A 200 10.97 7.86 11.50
C TYR A 200 12.23 7.87 12.38
N LYS A 201 12.47 8.98 13.10
CA LYS A 201 13.60 9.13 14.01
C LYS A 201 13.52 8.18 15.21
N SER A 202 12.33 7.92 15.75
CA SER A 202 12.15 7.03 16.91
C SER A 202 12.57 5.58 16.64
N LEU A 203 12.67 5.17 15.37
CA LEU A 203 13.16 3.83 14.99
C LEU A 203 14.64 3.59 15.34
N PHE A 204 15.41 4.64 15.64
CA PHE A 204 16.85 4.55 15.88
C PHE A 204 17.28 4.94 17.30
N ASN A 205 16.45 5.67 18.05
CA ASN A 205 16.81 6.26 19.35
C ASN A 205 15.72 6.04 20.41
N ASN A 206 16.05 5.35 21.52
CA ASN A 206 15.20 5.27 22.72
C ASN A 206 15.46 6.40 23.74
N ASP A 207 16.52 7.21 23.58
CA ASP A 207 17.05 8.07 24.66
C ASP A 207 17.09 9.59 24.35
N ASP A 208 16.46 10.06 23.27
CA ASP A 208 16.58 11.46 22.84
C ASP A 208 15.44 12.33 23.42
N ILE A 209 15.73 13.04 24.52
CA ILE A 209 14.82 13.85 25.38
C ILE A 209 13.97 14.90 24.62
N ASN A 210 14.32 15.22 23.36
CA ASN A 210 13.56 16.16 22.52
C ASN A 210 12.49 15.48 21.65
N ASP A 211 12.37 14.15 21.66
CA ASP A 211 11.28 13.42 21.02
C ASP A 211 10.22 13.11 22.08
N VAL A 212 9.29 14.04 22.29
CA VAL A 212 8.20 13.93 23.29
C VAL A 212 7.22 12.77 23.02
N ASN A 213 7.43 11.97 21.97
CA ASN A 213 6.70 10.72 21.70
C ASN A 213 7.62 9.48 21.64
N ALA A 214 8.92 9.60 21.94
CA ALA A 214 9.78 8.44 22.15
C ALA A 214 9.42 7.82 23.51
N ASN A 215 8.47 6.88 23.51
CA ASN A 215 8.28 6.01 24.66
C ASN A 215 9.61 5.30 24.94
N GLU A 216 10.15 5.48 26.15
CA GLU A 216 11.31 4.74 26.65
C GLU A 216 10.97 3.24 26.60
N GLY A 217 11.43 2.53 25.56
CA GLY A 217 11.22 1.08 25.48
C GLY A 217 11.07 0.44 24.10
N GLN A 218 11.68 0.95 23.03
CA GLN A 218 11.74 0.21 21.75
C GLN A 218 13.08 -0.50 21.56
N LEU A 219 13.31 -1.55 22.35
CA LEU A 219 14.13 -2.69 21.89
C LEU A 219 13.26 -3.85 21.40
N SER A 220 11.93 -3.69 21.37
CA SER A 220 11.07 -4.64 20.69
C SER A 220 10.04 -3.91 19.87
N LEU A 221 10.30 -3.84 18.57
CA LEU A 221 9.32 -3.52 17.54
C LEU A 221 8.11 -4.48 17.58
N PHE A 222 8.20 -5.61 18.33
CA PHE A 222 7.15 -6.62 18.44
C PHE A 222 7.12 -7.32 19.83
N GLY A 223 7.33 -6.57 20.91
CA GLY A 223 7.29 -7.10 22.29
C GLY A 223 5.92 -6.91 22.91
N ASP A 224 5.49 -7.86 23.73
CA ASP A 224 4.18 -7.88 24.37
C ASP A 224 3.82 -6.54 25.02
N ILE A 225 2.66 -6.02 24.62
CA ILE A 225 2.13 -4.71 25.02
C ILE A 225 1.76 -4.76 26.51
N GLU A 226 2.55 -4.10 27.36
CA GLU A 226 2.02 -3.54 28.60
C GLU A 226 1.35 -2.20 28.27
N ASN A 227 0.10 -2.04 28.74
CA ASN A 227 -0.71 -0.84 28.53
C ASN A 227 0.00 0.37 29.15
N ASP A 228 0.38 1.33 28.31
CA ASP A 228 0.56 2.70 28.76
C ASP A 228 -0.13 3.67 27.78
N ASP A 229 -0.75 4.71 28.33
CA ASP A 229 -1.71 5.63 27.70
C ASP A 229 -1.08 6.48 26.56
N SER A 230 -0.84 5.86 25.40
CA SER A 230 -0.50 6.58 24.17
C SER A 230 -1.78 7.19 23.54
N LYS A 231 -1.62 8.24 22.72
CA LYS A 231 -2.71 8.93 21.98
C LYS A 231 -3.34 8.03 20.89
N ALA A 232 -3.71 6.81 21.23
CA ALA A 232 -4.33 5.86 20.34
C ALA A 232 -5.67 6.42 19.83
N SER A 233 -5.79 6.54 18.51
CA SER A 233 -7.05 6.95 17.90
C SER A 233 -8.14 5.91 18.13
N LYS A 234 -9.41 6.36 18.18
CA LYS A 234 -10.56 5.46 18.33
C LYS A 234 -10.52 4.36 17.23
N PRO A 235 -10.77 3.08 17.58
CA PRO A 235 -10.79 2.00 16.60
C PRO A 235 -11.82 2.27 15.50
N VAL A 236 -11.38 2.17 14.23
CA VAL A 236 -12.24 2.35 13.05
C VAL A 236 -12.32 1.07 12.23
N LEU A 237 -13.36 0.91 11.42
CA LEU A 237 -13.43 -0.19 10.48
C LEU A 237 -12.29 -0.07 9.45
N ILE A 238 -11.64 -1.19 9.13
CA ILE A 238 -10.50 -1.23 8.20
C ILE A 238 -10.85 -0.60 6.83
N THR A 239 -12.09 -0.81 6.36
CA THR A 239 -12.58 -0.23 5.09
C THR A 239 -12.95 1.24 5.19
N LYS A 240 -12.92 1.86 6.37
CA LYS A 240 -13.32 3.26 6.61
C LYS A 240 -12.23 4.09 7.28
N VAL A 241 -10.97 3.69 7.12
CA VAL A 241 -9.83 4.38 7.76
C VAL A 241 -9.63 5.83 7.29
N TYR A 242 -10.25 6.20 6.16
CA TYR A 242 -10.23 7.53 5.59
C TYR A 242 -11.18 8.53 6.27
N GLU A 243 -12.14 8.09 7.10
CA GLU A 243 -13.18 8.93 7.71
C GLU A 243 -12.70 9.73 8.95
N LYS A 244 -11.39 9.99 9.07
CA LYS A 244 -10.79 10.66 10.24
C LYS A 244 -10.56 12.15 10.04
#